data_AF-A0A6J4MRQ2-F1
#
_entry.id   AF-A0A6J4MRQ2-F1
#
_cell.length_a   1.000
_cell.length_b   1.000
_cell.length_c   1.000
_cell.angle_alpha   90.00
_cell.angle_beta   90.00
_cell.angle_gamma   90.00
#
_symmetry.space_group_name_H-M   'P 1'
#
loop_
_entity.id
_entity.type
_entity.pdbx_description
1 polymer ?
#
loop_
_entity_poly.entity_id
_entity_poly.type
_entity_poly.pdbx_seq_one_letter_code
_entity_poly.pdbx_strand_id
1 'polypeptide(L)'
;MSTEDLEQYEAEMELALYREYRDVVSIFKYVVETDRRFYLCNTVDVKARSDSGDVFFEVTMGDAWVWDMYRPARFARNVKVLTFKDVNVEELAQADLEPPKE
;
A
#
# COMPACT_ATOMS: atom_id res chain seq x y z
N MET A 1 26.12 -1.92 18.55
CA MET A 1 25.20 -1.17 17.69
C MET A 1 25.09 0.20 18.31
N SER A 2 25.72 1.18 17.68
CA SER A 2 25.70 2.59 18.08
C SER A 2 24.40 3.24 17.61
N THR A 3 24.10 4.46 18.10
CA THR A 3 22.98 5.25 17.58
C THR A 3 23.16 5.55 16.09
N GLU A 4 24.39 5.83 15.64
CA GLU A 4 24.72 6.05 14.23
C GLU A 4 24.49 4.79 13.39
N ASP A 5 24.79 3.59 13.92
CA ASP A 5 24.53 2.33 13.22
C ASP A 5 23.02 2.09 13.02
N LEU A 6 22.20 2.49 14.00
CA LEU A 6 20.74 2.36 13.94
C LEU A 6 20.15 3.34 12.94
N GLU A 7 20.57 4.60 12.97
CA GLU A 7 20.13 5.64 12.02
C GLU A 7 20.50 5.27 10.58
N GLN A 8 21.72 4.78 10.36
CA GLN A 8 22.15 4.31 9.05
C GLN A 8 21.28 3.14 8.57
N TYR A 9 21.01 2.16 9.44
CA TYR A 9 20.19 1.01 9.09
C TYR A 9 18.76 1.40 8.72
N GLU A 10 18.15 2.32 9.46
CA GLU A 10 16.81 2.85 9.15
C GLU A 10 16.79 3.58 7.80
N ALA A 11 17.78 4.44 7.52
CA ALA A 11 17.89 5.15 6.25
C ALA A 11 18.06 4.19 5.05
N GLU A 12 18.83 3.11 5.21
CA GLU A 12 19.00 2.09 4.18
C GLU A 12 17.69 1.33 3.92
N MET A 13 16.93 1.01 4.97
CA MET A 13 15.61 0.37 4.85
C MET A 13 14.59 1.27 4.13
N GLU A 14 14.54 2.55 4.46
CA GLU A 14 13.66 3.52 3.79
C GLU A 14 14.01 3.69 2.32
N LEU A 15 15.31 3.79 1.99
CA LEU A 15 15.77 3.89 0.61
C LEU A 15 15.41 2.64 -0.20
N ALA A 16 15.54 1.45 0.41
CA ALA A 16 15.14 0.20 -0.22
C ALA A 16 13.63 0.15 -0.50
N LEU A 17 12.81 0.57 0.47
CA LEU A 17 11.36 0.64 0.32
C LEU A 17 10.95 1.60 -0.81
N TYR A 18 11.57 2.79 -0.87
CA TYR A 18 11.31 3.77 -1.91
C TYR A 18 11.66 3.26 -3.32
N ARG A 19 12.80 2.56 -3.46
CA ARG A 19 13.21 1.95 -4.73
C ARG A 19 12.21 0.90 -5.19
N GLU A 20 11.83 -0.02 -4.30
CA GLU A 20 10.84 -1.05 -4.63
C GLU A 20 9.50 -0.43 -5.05
N TYR A 21 9.01 0.58 -4.33
CA TYR A 21 7.81 1.30 -4.73
C TYR A 21 7.92 1.84 -6.16
N ARG A 22 9.04 2.50 -6.48
CA ARG A 22 9.27 3.08 -7.81
C ARG A 22 9.24 2.03 -8.92
N ASP A 23 9.73 0.82 -8.62
CA ASP A 23 9.81 -0.29 -9.57
C ASP A 23 8.44 -0.94 -9.81
N VAL A 24 7.55 -0.92 -8.81
CA VAL A 24 6.26 -1.63 -8.87
C VAL A 24 5.04 -0.73 -9.06
N VAL A 25 5.12 0.57 -8.79
CA VAL A 25 3.94 1.46 -8.82
C VAL A 25 3.19 1.43 -10.15
N SER A 26 3.91 1.28 -11.27
CA SER A 26 3.32 1.25 -12.62
C SER A 26 2.51 -0.01 -12.94
N ILE A 27 2.66 -1.09 -12.17
CA ILE A 27 1.91 -2.35 -12.39
C ILE A 27 0.62 -2.44 -11.57
N PHE A 28 0.32 -1.44 -10.74
CA PHE A 28 -0.91 -1.37 -9.95
C PHE A 28 -1.90 -0.36 -10.50
N LYS A 29 -3.18 -0.55 -10.16
CA LYS A 29 -4.29 0.30 -10.64
C LYS A 29 -4.75 1.31 -9.62
N TYR A 30 -4.65 0.98 -8.33
CA TYR A 30 -5.18 1.80 -7.26
C TYR A 30 -4.15 2.08 -6.20
N VAL A 31 -4.25 3.27 -5.61
CA VAL A 31 -3.71 3.61 -4.30
C VAL A 31 -4.84 3.53 -3.29
N VAL A 32 -4.57 2.89 -2.15
CA VAL A 32 -5.50 2.84 -1.03
C VAL A 32 -4.77 3.30 0.23
N GLU A 33 -5.25 4.37 0.84
CA GLU A 33 -4.72 4.88 2.10
C GLU A 33 -5.74 4.73 3.21
N THR A 34 -5.25 4.22 4.34
CA THR A 34 -5.98 4.19 5.61
C THR A 34 -5.17 4.95 6.65
N ASP A 35 -5.77 5.17 7.81
CA ASP A 35 -5.11 5.77 8.99
C ASP A 35 -3.79 5.11 9.42
N ARG A 36 -3.53 3.87 9.03
CA ARG A 36 -2.33 3.12 9.43
C ARG A 36 -1.38 2.79 8.30
N ARG A 37 -1.86 2.66 7.06
CA ARG A 37 -1.10 2.06 5.96
C ARG A 37 -1.49 2.61 4.61
N PHE A 38 -0.49 2.67 3.74
CA PHE A 38 -0.62 2.91 2.31
C PHE A 38 -0.48 1.58 1.56
N TYR A 39 -1.32 1.37 0.56
CA TYR A 39 -1.30 0.20 -0.30
C TYR A 39 -1.35 0.61 -1.78
N LEU A 40 -0.70 -0.20 -2.60
CA LEU A 40 -1.00 -0.31 -4.02
C LEU A 40 -1.79 -1.60 -4.24
N CYS A 41 -2.79 -1.60 -5.13
CA CYS A 41 -3.52 -2.83 -5.45
C CYS A 41 -4.13 -2.82 -6.86
N ASN A 42 -4.52 -3.99 -7.34
CA ASN A 42 -5.17 -4.14 -8.65
C ASN A 42 -6.69 -4.23 -8.58
N THR A 43 -7.22 -4.58 -7.41
CA THR A 43 -8.66 -4.57 -7.14
C THR A 43 -8.91 -4.03 -5.73
N VAL A 44 -9.97 -3.26 -5.58
CA VAL A 44 -10.42 -2.72 -4.29
C VAL A 44 -11.94 -2.74 -4.23
N ASP A 45 -12.47 -3.16 -3.09
CA ASP A 45 -13.90 -3.12 -2.76
C ASP A 45 -14.07 -2.53 -1.36
N VAL A 46 -14.84 -1.47 -1.24
CA VAL A 46 -15.14 -0.80 0.03
C VAL A 46 -16.60 -0.98 0.36
N LYS A 47 -16.89 -1.58 1.53
CA LYS A 47 -18.24 -1.79 2.02
C LYS A 47 -18.43 -1.09 3.35
N ALA A 48 -19.44 -0.22 3.44
CA ALA A 48 -19.94 0.26 4.72
C ALA A 48 -20.71 -0.88 5.42
N ARG A 49 -20.36 -1.13 6.68
CA ARG A 49 -21.03 -2.09 7.56
C ARG A 49 -21.58 -1.34 8.76
N SER A 50 -22.78 -1.70 9.18
CA SER A 50 -23.38 -1.20 10.41
C SER A 50 -23.52 -2.37 11.39
N ASP A 51 -22.98 -2.21 12.59
CA ASP A 51 -23.25 -3.12 13.71
C ASP A 51 -23.63 -2.29 14.93
N SER A 52 -24.78 -2.61 15.53
CA SER A 52 -25.23 -2.03 16.81
C SER A 52 -25.24 -0.49 16.88
N GLY A 53 -25.40 0.19 15.75
CA GLY A 53 -25.46 1.65 15.63
C GLY A 53 -24.18 2.32 15.14
N ASP A 54 -23.04 1.61 15.15
CA ASP A 54 -21.78 2.11 14.65
C ASP A 54 -21.56 1.69 13.19
N VAL A 55 -20.98 2.59 12.39
CA VAL A 55 -20.62 2.34 11.00
C VAL A 55 -19.11 2.19 10.89
N PHE A 56 -18.66 1.12 10.24
CA PHE A 56 -17.26 0.93 9.85
C PHE A 56 -17.14 0.55 8.38
N PHE A 57 -15.94 0.71 7.84
CA PHE A 57 -15.62 0.33 6.48
C PHE A 57 -14.83 -0.99 6.47
N GLU A 58 -15.32 -1.95 5.69
CA GLU A 58 -14.58 -3.14 5.30
C GLU A 58 -13.97 -2.89 3.92
N VAL A 59 -12.65 -2.84 3.85
CA VAL A 59 -11.88 -2.65 2.61
C VAL A 59 -11.22 -3.96 2.25
N THR A 60 -11.54 -4.52 1.09
CA THR A 60 -10.89 -5.71 0.55
C THR A 60 -10.06 -5.32 -0.67
N MET A 61 -8.79 -5.72 -0.68
CA MET A 61 -7.85 -5.47 -1.78
C MET A 61 -7.27 -6.79 -2.28
N GLY A 62 -7.19 -6.93 -3.60
CA GLY A 62 -6.57 -8.07 -4.28
C GLY A 62 -5.30 -7.66 -5.01
N ASP A 63 -4.30 -8.55 -4.99
CA ASP A 63 -2.96 -8.32 -5.52
C ASP A 63 -2.41 -6.99 -5.00
N ALA A 64 -2.11 -6.95 -3.70
CA ALA A 64 -1.79 -5.73 -2.99
C ALA A 64 -0.31 -5.70 -2.58
N TRP A 65 0.30 -4.54 -2.70
CA TRP A 65 1.59 -4.23 -2.13
C TRP A 65 1.40 -3.22 -0.99
N VAL A 66 2.11 -3.40 0.13
CA VAL A 66 1.99 -2.51 1.29
C VAL A 66 3.28 -1.71 1.52
N TRP A 67 3.13 -0.41 1.75
CA TRP A 67 4.24 0.45 2.17
C TRP A 67 4.54 0.21 3.65
N ASP A 68 5.40 -0.76 3.94
CA ASP A 68 5.76 -1.17 5.30
C ASP A 68 7.24 -1.60 5.33
N MET A 69 8.07 -0.82 6.03
CA MET A 69 9.52 -1.08 6.13
C MET A 69 9.81 -2.35 6.93
N TYR A 70 8.93 -2.75 7.85
CA TYR A 70 9.18 -3.87 8.77
C TYR A 70 8.77 -5.23 8.19
N ARG A 71 8.22 -5.26 6.97
CA ARG A 71 7.82 -6.52 6.33
C ARG A 71 8.93 -7.08 5.45
N PRO A 72 9.30 -8.37 5.63
CA PRO A 72 10.24 -9.04 4.72
C PRO A 72 9.65 -9.28 3.33
N ALA A 73 8.32 -9.41 3.21
CA ALA A 73 7.60 -9.48 1.94
C ALA A 73 6.41 -8.52 1.97
N ARG A 74 6.35 -7.62 0.98
CA ARG A 74 5.32 -6.57 0.88
C ARG A 74 4.17 -6.91 -0.05
N PHE A 75 4.31 -7.93 -0.89
CA PHE A 75 3.21 -8.40 -1.72
C PHE A 75 2.30 -9.37 -0.96
N ALA A 76 1.00 -9.11 -0.99
CA ALA A 76 -0.05 -9.92 -0.39
C ALA A 76 -1.14 -10.18 -1.42
N ARG A 77 -1.52 -11.45 -1.59
CA ARG A 77 -2.56 -11.83 -2.56
C ARG A 77 -3.92 -11.22 -2.24
N ASN A 78 -4.28 -11.19 -0.96
CA ASN A 78 -5.53 -10.59 -0.47
C ASN A 78 -5.24 -9.84 0.83
N VAL A 79 -5.78 -8.63 0.95
CA VAL A 79 -5.73 -7.81 2.16
C VAL A 79 -7.14 -7.42 2.54
N LYS A 80 -7.47 -7.51 3.83
CA LYS A 80 -8.72 -6.99 4.39
C LYS A 80 -8.39 -6.02 5.51
N VAL A 81 -8.94 -4.81 5.45
CA VAL A 81 -8.84 -3.79 6.49
C VAL A 81 -10.24 -3.47 7.00
N LEU A 82 -10.39 -3.42 8.33
CA LEU A 82 -11.58 -2.92 9.00
C LEU A 82 -11.20 -1.62 9.70
N THR A 83 -11.91 -0.53 9.41
CA THR A 83 -11.62 0.77 10.00
C THR A 83 -12.87 1.61 10.23
N PHE A 84 -12.84 2.41 11.29
CA PHE A 84 -13.85 3.44 11.58
C PHE A 84 -13.37 4.83 11.11
N LYS A 85 -12.23 4.88 10.42
CA LYS A 85 -11.61 6.10 9.88
C LYS A 85 -11.82 6.16 8.37
N ASP A 86 -11.42 7.29 7.81
CA ASP A 86 -11.46 7.51 6.38
C ASP A 86 -10.59 6.49 5.64
N VAL A 87 -11.04 6.15 4.45
CA VAL A 87 -10.32 5.33 3.48
C VAL A 87 -10.27 6.14 2.20
N ASN A 88 -9.07 6.53 1.77
CA ASN A 88 -8.87 7.17 0.48
C ASN A 88 -8.58 6.09 -0.56
N VAL A 89 -9.28 6.16 -1.70
CA VAL A 89 -9.09 5.24 -2.82
C VAL A 89 -8.92 6.07 -4.08
N GLU A 90 -7.75 5.99 -4.69
CA GLU A 90 -7.41 6.71 -5.91
C GLU A 90 -7.11 5.71 -7.03
N GLU A 91 -7.68 5.94 -8.20
CA GLU A 91 -7.26 5.23 -9.42
C GLU A 91 -6.04 5.94 -10.00
N LEU A 92 -4.95 5.19 -10.15
CA LEU A 92 -3.73 5.71 -10.73
C LEU A 92 -3.96 5.97 -12.21
N ALA A 93 -3.57 7.15 -12.68
CA ALA A 93 -3.42 7.38 -14.11
C ALA A 93 -2.39 6.39 -14.63
N GLN A 94 -2.83 5.40 -15.40
CA GLN A 94 -1.90 4.56 -16.13
C GLN A 94 -1.16 5.49 -17.09
N ALA A 95 0.13 5.71 -16.84
CA ALA A 95 0.99 6.22 -17.89
C ALA A 95 0.80 5.28 -19.07
N ASP A 96 0.47 5.82 -20.25
CA ASP A 96 0.49 5.04 -21.48
C ASP A 96 1.81 4.29 -21.48
N LEU A 97 1.74 2.97 -21.31
CA LEU A 97 2.91 2.11 -21.27
C LEU A 97 3.53 2.18 -22.65
N GLU A 98 4.39 3.18 -22.89
CA GLU A 98 5.29 3.12 -24.02
C GLU A 98 6.18 1.91 -23.75
N PRO A 99 6.09 0.84 -24.59
CA PRO A 99 6.99 -0.28 -24.43
C PRO A 99 8.43 0.27 -24.50
N PRO A 100 9.38 -0.33 -23.76
CA PRO A 100 10.78 0.06 -23.85
C PRO A 100 11.18 0.11 -25.33
N LYS A 101 11.64 1.27 -25.80
CA LYS A 101 12.26 1.36 -27.12
C LYS A 101 13.58 0.59 -27.02
N GLU A 102 13.72 -0.42 -27.89
CA GLU A 102 14.95 -1.21 -28.05
C GLU A 102 16.19 -0.33 -28.26
#